data_AF-A0A316I063-F1
#
_entry.id   AF-A0A316I063-F1
#
_cell.length_a   1.000
_cell.length_b   1.000
_cell.length_c   1.000
_cell.angle_alpha   90.00
_cell.angle_beta   90.00
_cell.angle_gamma   90.00
#
_symmetry.space_group_name_H-M   'P 1'
#
loop_
_entity.id
_entity.type
_entity.pdbx_description
1 polymer ?
#
loop_
_entity_poly.entity_id
_entity_poly.type
_entity_poly.pdbx_seq_one_letter_code
_entity_poly.pdbx_strand_id
1 'polypeptide(L)'
;MGVEVHDPRWLTAVPGAELVVGLDDVGECAADGHRVTVMIDLVPDNVPLLRDMATEAVGDGARKVRVRPHGVDRVDLVYAAVELNRVAEDDAVEVQFDVTSAALLRADPAAFVRVDPLVVKADGTVVPICEGLERYALGSLGTLDELVSGWDPEPVRDLCRVALGRALADTGPLVSWYEHLTRTAAELRAGC
;
A
#
# COMPACT_ATOMS: atom_id res chain seq x y z
N MET A 1 -10.82 0.99 -11.75
CA MET A 1 -9.49 1.31 -11.18
C MET A 1 -9.75 1.84 -9.78
N GLY A 2 -9.15 1.25 -8.75
CA GLY A 2 -9.29 1.76 -7.39
C GLY A 2 -8.50 3.06 -7.20
N VAL A 3 -8.94 3.91 -6.27
CA VAL A 3 -8.23 5.15 -5.91
C VAL A 3 -8.14 5.26 -4.40
N GLU A 4 -6.95 5.57 -3.92
CA GLU A 4 -6.66 5.88 -2.53
C GLU A 4 -6.36 7.38 -2.43
N VAL A 5 -6.85 8.03 -1.38
CA VAL A 5 -6.51 9.42 -1.07
C VAL A 5 -5.89 9.46 0.32
N HIS A 6 -4.81 10.23 0.47
CA HIS A 6 -4.08 10.37 1.73
C HIS A 6 -4.42 11.65 2.50
N ASP A 7 -5.42 12.40 2.02
CA ASP A 7 -5.94 13.59 2.69
C ASP A 7 -7.45 13.66 2.43
N PRO A 8 -8.29 13.80 3.47
CA PRO A 8 -9.74 13.80 3.34
C PRO A 8 -10.25 14.91 2.42
N ARG A 9 -9.51 16.00 2.21
CA ARG A 9 -9.90 17.08 1.29
C ARG A 9 -10.15 16.59 -0.13
N TRP A 10 -9.46 15.51 -0.54
CA TRP A 10 -9.57 14.96 -1.89
C TRP A 10 -10.78 14.03 -2.09
N LEU A 11 -11.47 13.62 -1.03
CA LEU A 11 -12.65 12.75 -1.13
C LEU A 11 -13.79 13.37 -1.96
N THR A 12 -13.90 14.70 -1.96
CA THR A 12 -14.89 15.41 -2.78
C THR A 12 -14.52 15.43 -4.27
N ALA A 13 -13.23 15.49 -4.58
CA ALA A 13 -12.70 15.47 -5.94
C ALA A 13 -12.67 14.06 -6.55
N VAL A 14 -12.59 13.02 -5.70
CA VAL A 14 -12.60 11.61 -6.13
C VAL A 14 -13.68 10.82 -5.37
N PRO A 15 -14.94 10.88 -5.81
CA PRO A 15 -16.02 10.15 -5.17
C PRO A 15 -15.77 8.64 -5.17
N GLY A 16 -15.91 8.02 -4.00
CA GLY A 16 -15.69 6.57 -3.83
C GLY A 16 -14.23 6.16 -3.63
N ALA A 17 -13.29 7.12 -3.54
CA ALA A 17 -11.93 6.82 -3.11
C ALA A 17 -11.87 6.31 -1.66
N GLU A 18 -10.90 5.45 -1.41
CA GLU A 18 -10.56 4.96 -0.08
C GLU A 18 -9.69 6.01 0.64
N LEU A 19 -10.11 6.49 1.81
CA LEU A 19 -9.29 7.37 2.64
C LEU A 19 -8.29 6.51 3.41
N VAL A 20 -7.00 6.69 3.13
CA VAL A 20 -5.90 5.97 3.77
C VAL A 20 -5.06 6.95 4.58
N VAL A 21 -4.95 6.75 5.89
CA VAL A 21 -4.26 7.69 6.80
C VAL A 21 -3.33 6.96 7.77
N GLY A 22 -2.43 7.70 8.41
CA GLY A 22 -1.57 7.16 9.48
C GLY A 22 -2.35 6.89 10.77
N LEU A 23 -1.72 6.19 11.70
CA LEU A 23 -2.32 5.83 13.00
C LEU A 23 -2.86 7.04 13.76
N ASP A 24 -2.09 8.13 13.81
CA ASP A 24 -2.42 9.32 14.59
C ASP A 24 -3.68 10.06 14.09
N ASP A 25 -4.06 9.86 12.82
CA ASP A 25 -5.16 10.58 12.17
C ASP A 25 -6.49 9.80 12.16
N VAL A 26 -6.48 8.52 12.58
CA VAL A 26 -7.65 7.63 12.47
C VAL A 26 -8.84 8.18 13.24
N GLY A 27 -8.63 8.53 14.51
CA GLY A 27 -9.70 8.97 15.41
C GLY A 27 -10.37 10.26 14.94
N GLU A 28 -9.59 11.25 14.48
CA GLU A 28 -10.10 12.51 13.95
C GLU A 28 -10.92 12.27 12.67
N CYS A 29 -10.35 11.54 11.69
CA CYS A 29 -11.03 11.28 10.43
C CYS A 29 -12.31 10.44 10.61
N ALA A 30 -12.29 9.45 11.52
CA ALA A 30 -13.45 8.63 11.82
C ALA A 30 -14.55 9.43 12.54
N ALA A 31 -14.19 10.34 13.45
CA ALA A 31 -15.13 11.23 14.14
C ALA A 31 -15.84 12.19 13.16
N ASP A 32 -15.15 12.61 12.10
CA ASP A 32 -15.71 13.39 10.99
C ASP A 32 -16.59 12.56 10.04
N GLY A 33 -16.76 11.26 10.32
CA GLY A 33 -17.66 10.36 9.60
C GLY A 33 -17.05 9.74 8.34
N HIS A 34 -15.73 9.85 8.16
CA HIS A 34 -15.05 9.21 7.04
C HIS A 34 -14.88 7.70 7.26
N ARG A 35 -14.93 6.93 6.17
CA ARG A 35 -14.53 5.52 6.18
C ARG A 35 -13.02 5.45 6.00
N VAL A 36 -12.33 5.07 7.07
CA VAL A 36 -10.87 5.13 7.16
C VAL A 36 -10.24 3.74 7.00
N THR A 37 -9.19 3.68 6.19
CA THR A 37 -8.18 2.62 6.20
C THR A 37 -6.94 3.15 6.90
N VAL A 38 -6.51 2.49 7.98
CA VAL A 38 -5.25 2.84 8.62
C VAL A 38 -4.09 2.21 7.86
N MET A 39 -3.03 2.98 7.61
CA MET A 39 -1.76 2.50 7.08
C MET A 39 -0.74 2.40 8.22
N ILE A 40 -0.22 1.20 8.42
CA ILE A 40 0.87 0.93 9.36
C ILE A 40 2.13 0.57 8.58
N ASP A 41 3.14 1.43 8.69
CA ASP A 41 4.49 1.11 8.24
C ASP A 41 5.15 0.18 9.26
N LEU A 42 5.29 -1.09 8.86
CA LEU A 42 5.92 -2.12 9.67
C LEU A 42 7.44 -2.05 9.46
N VAL A 43 8.16 -1.79 10.53
CA VAL A 43 9.62 -1.75 10.59
C VAL A 43 10.08 -2.70 11.71
N PRO A 44 11.34 -3.18 11.72
CA PRO A 44 11.80 -4.14 12.72
C PRO A 44 11.45 -3.76 14.17
N ASP A 45 11.56 -2.47 14.51
CA ASP A 45 11.33 -1.96 15.86
C ASP A 45 9.88 -2.05 16.35
N ASN A 46 8.89 -2.08 15.43
CA ASN A 46 7.47 -2.11 15.79
C ASN A 46 6.77 -3.44 15.48
N VAL A 47 7.49 -4.45 14.98
CA VAL A 47 6.94 -5.81 14.77
C VAL A 47 6.27 -6.37 16.02
N PRO A 48 6.86 -6.30 17.23
CA PRO A 48 6.22 -6.84 18.44
C PRO A 48 4.94 -6.09 18.84
N LEU A 49 4.77 -4.85 18.38
CA LEU A 49 3.66 -3.96 18.73
C LEU A 49 2.54 -3.98 17.68
N LEU A 50 2.72 -4.68 16.56
CA LEU A 50 1.80 -4.63 15.42
C LEU A 50 0.35 -4.91 15.80
N ARG A 51 0.11 -5.92 16.64
CA ARG A 51 -1.25 -6.27 17.08
C ARG A 51 -1.89 -5.13 17.86
N ASP A 52 -1.17 -4.59 18.84
CA ASP A 52 -1.68 -3.52 19.69
C ASP A 52 -1.99 -2.26 18.85
N MET A 53 -1.08 -1.88 17.95
CA MET A 53 -1.28 -0.76 17.02
C MET A 53 -2.49 -0.96 16.11
N ALA A 54 -2.69 -2.17 15.59
CA ALA A 54 -3.81 -2.48 14.71
C ALA A 54 -5.16 -2.49 15.47
N THR A 55 -5.21 -3.11 16.65
CA THR A 55 -6.41 -3.14 17.49
C THR A 55 -6.75 -1.75 18.02
N GLU A 56 -5.76 -0.93 18.39
CA GLU A 56 -5.96 0.47 18.77
C GLU A 56 -6.61 1.26 17.63
N ALA A 57 -6.06 1.17 16.41
CA ALA A 57 -6.63 1.85 15.25
C ALA A 57 -8.08 1.42 14.95
N VAL A 58 -8.40 0.14 15.13
CA VAL A 58 -9.78 -0.35 14.98
C VAL A 58 -10.69 0.25 16.06
N GLY A 59 -10.20 0.32 17.31
CA GLY A 59 -10.88 1.00 18.41
C GLY A 59 -11.17 2.48 18.13
N ASP A 60 -10.23 3.15 17.46
CA ASP A 60 -10.35 4.55 17.03
C ASP A 60 -11.25 4.74 15.80
N GLY A 61 -11.69 3.65 15.17
CA GLY A 61 -12.71 3.66 14.13
C GLY A 61 -12.25 3.25 12.74
N ALA A 62 -11.00 2.77 12.57
CA ALA A 62 -10.56 2.20 11.31
C ALA A 62 -11.46 1.05 10.87
N ARG A 63 -11.81 1.01 9.58
CA ARG A 63 -12.62 -0.05 8.96
C ARG A 63 -11.79 -1.09 8.22
N LYS A 64 -10.52 -0.78 8.03
CA LYS A 64 -9.53 -1.64 7.40
C LYS A 64 -8.15 -1.30 7.95
N VAL A 65 -7.32 -2.31 8.16
CA VAL A 65 -5.91 -2.17 8.54
C VAL A 65 -5.06 -2.58 7.36
N ARG A 66 -4.25 -1.66 6.84
CA ARG A 66 -3.23 -1.95 5.82
C ARG A 66 -1.86 -1.89 6.44
N VAL A 67 -1.04 -2.91 6.19
CA VAL A 67 0.32 -3.03 6.74
C VAL A 67 1.32 -3.13 5.61
N ARG A 68 2.35 -2.27 5.66
CA ARG A 68 3.40 -2.17 4.65
C ARG A 68 4.78 -2.37 5.30
N PRO A 69 5.47 -3.49 5.04
CA PRO A 69 6.79 -3.72 5.65
C PRO A 69 7.93 -3.01 4.92
N HIS A 70 8.90 -2.53 5.71
CA HIS A 70 10.15 -1.95 5.25
C HIS A 70 11.33 -2.50 6.07
N GLY A 71 12.23 -3.22 5.42
CA GLY A 71 13.42 -3.78 6.08
C GLY A 71 13.12 -4.86 7.12
N VAL A 72 11.90 -5.39 7.15
CA VAL A 72 11.47 -6.46 8.06
C VAL A 72 11.96 -7.80 7.55
N ASP A 73 12.56 -8.62 8.41
CA ASP A 73 13.09 -9.91 8.00
C ASP A 73 12.01 -10.98 7.83
N ARG A 74 12.39 -12.09 7.18
CA ARG A 74 11.46 -13.17 6.81
C ARG A 74 10.71 -13.80 8.00
N VAL A 75 11.34 -13.90 9.17
CA VAL A 75 10.74 -14.49 10.37
C VAL A 75 9.69 -13.53 10.91
N ASP A 76 10.04 -12.25 10.97
CA ASP A 76 9.14 -11.20 11.41
C ASP A 76 7.96 -10.98 10.46
N LEU A 77 8.14 -11.16 9.15
CA LEU A 77 7.03 -11.15 8.19
C LEU A 77 6.03 -12.29 8.45
N VAL A 78 6.52 -13.48 8.81
CA VAL A 78 5.65 -14.63 9.15
C VAL A 78 4.94 -14.36 10.47
N TYR A 79 5.64 -13.84 11.47
CA TYR A 79 5.04 -13.43 12.73
C TYR A 79 3.94 -12.39 12.51
N ALA A 80 4.22 -11.32 11.76
CA ALA A 80 3.28 -10.27 11.42
C ALA A 80 2.04 -10.84 10.70
N ALA A 81 2.22 -11.77 9.74
CA ALA A 81 1.08 -12.42 9.07
C ALA A 81 0.18 -13.18 10.06
N VAL A 82 0.75 -13.84 11.08
CA VAL A 82 -0.03 -14.54 12.11
C VAL A 82 -0.79 -13.55 12.98
N GLU A 83 -0.14 -12.48 13.46
CA GLU A 83 -0.80 -11.49 14.30
C GLU A 83 -1.91 -10.75 13.53
N LEU A 84 -1.70 -10.45 12.25
CA LEU A 84 -2.71 -9.80 11.41
C LEU A 84 -3.93 -10.68 11.14
N ASN A 85 -3.75 -12.00 11.02
CA ASN A 85 -4.89 -12.92 10.96
C ASN A 85 -5.69 -12.90 12.28
N ARG A 86 -5.02 -12.82 13.43
CA ARG A 86 -5.72 -12.70 14.73
C ARG A 86 -6.50 -11.41 14.82
N VAL A 87 -5.95 -10.27 14.40
CA VAL A 87 -6.68 -8.99 14.35
C VAL A 87 -7.91 -9.10 13.45
N ALA A 88 -7.75 -9.68 12.25
CA ALA A 88 -8.88 -9.85 11.32
C ALA A 88 -10.01 -10.70 11.93
N GLU A 89 -9.66 -11.77 12.67
CA GLU A 89 -10.61 -12.68 13.31
C GLU A 89 -11.24 -12.07 14.58
N ASP A 90 -10.43 -11.53 15.49
CA ASP A 90 -10.84 -11.02 16.79
C ASP A 90 -11.67 -9.73 16.66
N ASP A 91 -11.26 -8.83 15.78
CA ASP A 91 -11.86 -7.50 15.60
C ASP A 91 -12.84 -7.44 14.41
N ALA A 92 -13.00 -8.55 13.66
CA ALA A 92 -13.83 -8.65 12.45
C ALA A 92 -13.58 -7.51 11.44
N VAL A 93 -12.30 -7.14 11.29
CA VAL A 93 -11.85 -6.05 10.42
C VAL A 93 -11.20 -6.58 9.14
N GLU A 94 -11.33 -5.84 8.04
CA GLU A 94 -10.57 -6.13 6.83
C GLU A 94 -9.08 -5.84 7.07
N VAL A 95 -8.22 -6.80 6.75
CA VAL A 95 -6.76 -6.63 6.84
C VAL A 95 -6.13 -6.83 5.48
N GLN A 96 -5.30 -5.88 5.08
CA GLN A 96 -4.45 -5.95 3.90
C GLN A 96 -2.98 -5.95 4.34
N PHE A 97 -2.29 -7.06 4.13
CA PHE A 97 -0.84 -7.10 4.30
C PHE A 97 -0.18 -7.00 2.93
N ASP A 98 0.70 -6.01 2.72
CA ASP A 98 1.38 -5.78 1.43
C ASP A 98 2.53 -6.77 1.18
N VAL A 99 2.28 -8.04 1.53
CA VAL A 99 3.16 -9.19 1.42
C VAL A 99 2.38 -10.32 0.77
N THR A 100 3.02 -11.05 -0.14
CA THR A 100 2.41 -12.22 -0.79
C THR A 100 3.25 -13.47 -0.55
N SER A 101 2.64 -14.64 -0.73
CA SER A 101 3.42 -15.88 -0.72
C SER A 101 4.22 -16.01 -2.02
N ALA A 102 5.46 -16.47 -1.92
CA ALA A 102 6.28 -16.73 -3.10
C ALA A 102 5.68 -17.82 -4.00
N ALA A 103 4.86 -18.72 -3.45
CA ALA A 103 4.13 -19.73 -4.20
C ALA A 103 3.03 -19.11 -5.06
N LEU A 104 2.21 -18.21 -4.50
CA LEU A 104 1.18 -17.49 -5.26
C LEU A 104 1.81 -16.58 -6.32
N LEU A 105 2.88 -15.87 -5.98
CA LEU A 105 3.64 -15.03 -6.91
C LEU A 105 4.15 -15.82 -8.12
N ARG A 106 4.60 -17.07 -7.92
CA ARG A 106 5.04 -17.96 -9.01
C ARG A 106 3.87 -18.54 -9.81
N ALA A 107 2.76 -18.82 -9.14
CA ALA A 107 1.59 -19.43 -9.77
C ALA A 107 0.86 -18.46 -10.71
N ASP A 108 0.78 -17.18 -10.34
CA ASP A 108 0.19 -16.13 -11.17
C ASP A 108 1.02 -14.84 -11.14
N PRO A 109 2.14 -14.79 -11.88
CA PRO A 109 2.99 -13.61 -11.92
C PRO A 109 2.30 -12.38 -12.53
N ALA A 110 1.30 -12.59 -13.40
CA ALA A 110 0.61 -11.53 -14.11
C ALA A 110 -0.27 -10.68 -13.17
N ALA A 111 -0.81 -11.27 -12.10
CA ALA A 111 -1.56 -10.56 -11.07
C ALA A 111 -0.75 -9.44 -10.36
N PHE A 112 0.58 -9.48 -10.45
CA PHE A 112 1.48 -8.52 -9.81
C PHE A 112 2.01 -7.45 -10.79
N VAL A 113 1.72 -7.58 -12.10
CA VAL A 113 1.97 -6.53 -13.08
C VAL A 113 0.72 -5.66 -13.21
N ARG A 114 0.52 -4.79 -12.22
CA ARG A 114 -0.64 -3.89 -12.10
C ARG A 114 -0.22 -2.43 -12.13
N VAL A 115 -1.19 -1.53 -12.26
CA VAL A 115 -0.97 -0.08 -12.26
C VAL A 115 -1.95 0.67 -11.35
N ASP A 116 -2.74 -0.08 -10.60
CA ASP A 116 -3.74 0.38 -9.64
C ASP A 116 -3.41 -0.15 -8.23
N PRO A 117 -3.95 0.46 -7.15
CA PRO A 117 -4.78 1.67 -7.13
C PRO A 117 -4.00 2.91 -7.61
N LEU A 118 -4.68 3.99 -7.98
CA LEU A 118 -4.03 5.30 -8.06
C LEU A 118 -4.04 5.92 -6.66
N VAL A 119 -2.95 6.57 -6.27
CA VAL A 119 -2.81 7.21 -4.96
C VAL A 119 -2.73 8.71 -5.13
N VAL A 120 -3.69 9.43 -4.55
CA VAL A 120 -3.68 10.89 -4.43
C VAL A 120 -3.01 11.25 -3.10
N LYS A 121 -1.79 11.77 -3.20
CA LYS A 121 -1.02 12.23 -2.04
C LYS A 121 -1.66 13.46 -1.41
N ALA A 122 -1.23 13.79 -0.19
CA ALA A 122 -1.70 14.98 0.50
C ALA A 122 -1.56 16.25 -0.36
N ASP A 123 -0.43 16.46 -1.04
CA ASP A 123 -0.18 17.61 -1.91
C ASP A 123 -0.97 17.61 -3.23
N GLY A 124 -1.78 16.57 -3.49
CA GLY A 124 -2.57 16.41 -4.71
C GLY A 124 -1.81 15.71 -5.84
N THR A 125 -0.55 15.32 -5.67
CA THR A 125 0.17 14.52 -6.66
C THR A 125 -0.48 13.14 -6.78
N VAL A 126 -0.78 12.71 -8.00
CA VAL A 126 -1.37 11.41 -8.30
C VAL A 126 -0.27 10.46 -8.77
N VAL A 127 -0.01 9.40 -8.02
CA VAL A 127 0.99 8.38 -8.32
C VAL A 127 0.34 7.01 -8.52
N PRO A 128 0.92 6.13 -9.35
CA PRO A 128 0.40 4.79 -9.52
C PRO A 128 0.80 3.90 -8.35
N ILE A 129 -0.08 2.97 -7.97
CA ILE A 129 0.06 1.90 -6.97
C ILE A 129 0.27 2.42 -5.54
N CYS A 130 1.25 3.30 -5.34
CA CYS A 130 1.70 3.72 -4.04
C CYS A 130 2.69 4.89 -4.02
N GLU A 131 2.92 5.45 -2.83
CA GLU A 131 3.97 6.44 -2.59
C GLU A 131 5.39 5.89 -2.81
N GLY A 132 6.30 6.77 -3.25
CA GLY A 132 7.65 6.39 -3.69
C GLY A 132 7.78 6.20 -5.21
N LEU A 133 6.66 6.25 -5.95
CA LEU A 133 6.62 6.16 -7.41
C LEU A 133 6.41 7.53 -8.09
N GLU A 134 6.82 8.63 -7.48
CA GLU A 134 6.60 10.00 -7.98
C GLU A 134 7.20 10.24 -9.38
N ARG A 135 8.26 9.50 -9.75
CA ARG A 135 8.82 9.54 -11.11
C ARG A 135 7.80 9.11 -12.19
N TYR A 136 6.83 8.30 -11.80
CA TYR A 136 5.77 7.75 -12.64
C TYR A 136 4.42 8.44 -12.40
N ALA A 137 4.42 9.58 -11.71
CA ALA A 137 3.21 10.33 -11.40
C ALA A 137 2.43 10.70 -12.67
N LEU A 138 1.11 10.69 -12.55
CA LEU A 138 0.19 11.15 -13.60
C LEU A 138 0.18 12.68 -13.67
N GLY A 139 0.48 13.35 -12.55
CA GLY A 139 0.47 14.81 -12.41
C GLY A 139 -0.17 15.24 -11.09
N SER A 140 -0.56 16.51 -11.00
CA SER A 140 -1.36 17.03 -9.89
C SER A 140 -2.85 16.86 -10.17
N LEU A 141 -3.64 16.57 -9.14
CA LEU A 141 -5.06 16.33 -9.24
C LEU A 141 -5.80 17.59 -9.71
N GLY A 142 -6.29 17.53 -10.96
CA GLY A 142 -7.35 18.39 -11.49
C GLY A 142 -8.64 17.59 -11.50
N THR A 143 -8.96 16.97 -12.65
CA THR A 143 -9.93 15.88 -12.71
C THR A 143 -9.21 14.54 -12.90
N LEU A 144 -9.72 13.48 -12.28
CA LEU A 144 -9.09 12.16 -12.37
C LEU A 144 -9.18 11.58 -13.79
N ASP A 145 -10.32 11.77 -14.47
CA ASP A 145 -10.55 11.24 -15.81
C ASP A 145 -9.57 11.83 -16.84
N GLU A 146 -9.28 13.14 -16.75
CA GLU A 146 -8.29 13.79 -17.62
C GLU A 146 -6.90 13.20 -17.40
N LEU A 147 -6.47 13.06 -16.14
CA LEU A 147 -5.18 12.46 -15.79
C LEU A 147 -5.06 11.03 -16.34
N VAL A 148 -6.08 10.21 -16.14
CA VAL A 148 -6.09 8.82 -16.60
C VAL A 148 -6.09 8.73 -18.13
N SER A 149 -6.82 9.61 -18.81
CA SER A 149 -6.92 9.59 -20.28
C SER A 149 -5.60 9.90 -21.00
N GLY A 150 -4.77 10.76 -20.40
CA GLY A 150 -3.48 11.17 -20.94
C GLY A 150 -2.30 10.32 -20.47
N TRP A 151 -2.53 9.37 -19.57
CA TRP A 151 -1.47 8.61 -18.94
C TRP A 151 -1.07 7.36 -19.72
N ASP A 152 0.23 7.18 -19.90
CA ASP A 152 0.81 5.93 -20.38
C ASP A 152 1.19 5.01 -19.19
N PRO A 153 0.48 3.89 -18.99
CA PRO A 153 0.78 2.96 -17.90
C PRO A 153 1.99 2.04 -18.18
N GLU A 154 2.53 2.00 -19.41
CA GLU A 154 3.55 1.01 -19.78
C GLU A 154 4.85 1.13 -18.97
N PRO A 155 5.39 2.33 -18.68
CA PRO A 155 6.58 2.47 -17.83
C PRO A 155 6.39 1.88 -16.42
N VAL A 156 5.17 1.91 -15.87
CA VAL A 156 4.86 1.32 -14.57
C VAL A 156 4.78 -0.20 -14.68
N ARG A 157 4.21 -0.72 -15.77
CA ARG A 157 4.20 -2.17 -16.02
C ARG A 157 5.62 -2.72 -16.17
N ASP A 158 6.49 -2.00 -16.87
CA ASP A 158 7.91 -2.37 -16.98
C ASP A 158 8.60 -2.39 -15.61
N LEU A 159 8.38 -1.36 -14.79
CA LEU A 159 8.87 -1.33 -13.41
C LEU A 159 8.39 -2.56 -12.63
N CYS A 160 7.09 -2.90 -12.71
CA CYS A 160 6.54 -4.08 -12.05
C CYS A 160 7.18 -5.37 -12.54
N ARG A 161 7.39 -5.53 -13.85
CA ARG A 161 8.07 -6.72 -14.41
C ARG A 161 9.49 -6.88 -13.87
N VAL A 162 10.24 -5.78 -13.74
CA VAL A 162 11.59 -5.79 -13.16
C VAL A 162 11.55 -6.14 -11.67
N ALA A 163 10.66 -5.50 -10.91
CA ALA A 163 10.47 -5.76 -9.49
C ALA A 163 10.07 -7.23 -9.23
N LEU A 164 9.21 -7.79 -10.10
CA LEU A 164 8.79 -9.18 -10.07
C LEU A 164 9.93 -10.16 -10.30
N GLY A 165 10.81 -9.89 -11.27
CA GLY A 165 12.00 -10.69 -11.49
C GLY A 165 12.90 -10.75 -10.25
N ARG A 166 13.05 -9.63 -9.55
CA ARG A 166 13.84 -9.54 -8.30
C ARG A 166 13.15 -10.24 -7.13
N ALA A 167 11.84 -10.06 -6.98
CA ALA A 167 11.01 -10.69 -5.97
C ALA A 167 11.03 -12.23 -6.10
N LEU A 168 10.97 -12.75 -7.32
CA LEU A 168 11.01 -14.20 -7.59
C LEU A 168 12.38 -14.83 -7.35
N ALA A 169 13.45 -14.04 -7.37
CA ALA A 169 14.81 -14.48 -7.05
C ALA A 169 15.03 -14.63 -5.53
N ASP A 170 14.15 -14.07 -4.70
CA ASP A 170 14.18 -14.31 -3.26
C ASP A 170 13.66 -15.72 -2.93
N THR A 171 14.25 -16.32 -1.89
CA THR A 171 14.03 -17.71 -1.46
C THR A 171 13.10 -17.81 -0.25
N GLY A 172 12.62 -16.69 0.29
CA GLY A 172 11.66 -16.65 1.40
C GLY A 172 10.26 -17.18 1.04
N PRO A 173 9.47 -17.65 2.03
CA PRO A 173 8.09 -18.10 1.81
C PRO A 173 7.13 -16.92 1.56
N LEU A 174 7.44 -15.77 2.14
CA LEU A 174 6.73 -14.51 2.01
C LEU A 174 7.63 -13.49 1.32
N VAL A 175 7.02 -12.63 0.51
CA VAL A 175 7.69 -11.64 -0.33
C VAL A 175 7.00 -10.30 -0.11
N SER A 176 7.77 -9.30 0.35
CA SER A 176 7.32 -7.90 0.39
C SER A 176 7.34 -7.32 -1.03
N TRP A 177 6.25 -7.54 -1.76
CA TRP A 177 6.11 -7.06 -3.14
C TRP A 177 6.31 -5.55 -3.22
N TYR A 178 5.71 -4.81 -2.29
CA TYR A 178 5.80 -3.35 -2.25
C TYR A 178 7.24 -2.87 -2.11
N GLU A 179 8.01 -3.47 -1.20
CA GLU A 179 9.39 -3.09 -0.97
C GLU A 179 10.27 -3.39 -2.18
N HIS A 180 10.05 -4.54 -2.85
CA HIS A 180 10.74 -4.82 -4.11
C HIS A 180 10.40 -3.78 -5.19
N LEU A 181 9.15 -3.32 -5.27
CA LEU A 181 8.71 -2.31 -6.22
C LEU A 181 9.37 -0.95 -5.97
N THR A 182 9.26 -0.40 -4.75
CA THR A 182 9.81 0.91 -4.42
C THR A 182 11.33 0.94 -4.42
N ARG A 183 11.99 -0.13 -3.96
CA ARG A 183 13.45 -0.27 -4.06
C ARG A 183 13.91 -0.30 -5.52
N THR A 184 13.19 -1.01 -6.39
CA THR A 184 13.49 -1.03 -7.82
C THR A 184 13.31 0.35 -8.46
N ALA A 185 12.24 1.06 -8.12
CA ALA A 185 12.03 2.43 -8.60
C ALA A 185 13.15 3.39 -8.16
N ALA A 186 13.60 3.29 -6.91
CA ALA A 186 14.69 4.09 -6.37
C ALA A 186 16.04 3.78 -7.04
N GLU A 187 16.36 2.51 -7.28
CA GLU A 187 17.62 2.11 -7.93
C GLU A 187 17.67 2.53 -9.41
N LEU A 188 16.56 2.39 -10.14
CA LEU A 188 16.47 2.86 -11.54
C LEU A 188 16.58 4.39 -11.66
N ARG A 189 16.39 5.13 -10.57
CA ARG A 189 16.66 6.57 -10.51
C ARG A 189 18.15 6.88 -10.38
N ALA A 190 18.90 6.06 -9.64
CA ALA A 190 20.32 6.28 -9.39
C ALA A 190 21.24 5.89 -10.57
N GLY A 191 20.72 5.10 -11.52
CA GLY A 191 21.43 4.67 -12.73
C GLY A 191 21.34 5.60 -13.94
N CYS A 192 20.73 6.78 -13.80
CA CYS A 192 20.70 7.86 -14.80
C CYS A 192 21.67 8.97 -14.40
#